data_AF-A0A3N5ZE98-F1
#
_entry.id   AF-A0A3N5ZE98-F1
#
_cell.length_a   1.000
_cell.length_b   1.000
_cell.length_c   1.000
_cell.angle_alpha   90.00
_cell.angle_beta   90.00
_cell.angle_gamma   90.00
#
_symmetry.space_group_name_H-M   'P 1'
#
loop_
_entity.id
_entity.type
_entity.pdbx_description
1 polymer ?
#
loop_
_entity_poly.entity_id
_entity_poly.type
_entity_poly.pdbx_seq_one_letter_code
_entity_poly.pdbx_strand_id
1 'polypeptide(L)'
;MISIDIPDSAWQANDGLADPRSRLIAPEIVINGCSLHLEAWEVRTVDDLQVPTAAEDEGDLDALYNAVNGTGRPFSTVQIAGREYVLLATPYNA
;
A
#
# COMPACT_ATOMS: atom_id res chain seq x y z
N MET A 1 -19.21 12.60 -3.45
CA MET A 1 -17.99 11.79 -3.24
C MET A 1 -17.98 11.41 -1.78
N ILE A 2 -17.80 10.12 -1.46
CA ILE A 2 -17.65 9.65 -0.09
C ILE A 2 -16.17 9.32 0.06
N SER A 3 -15.49 9.92 1.04
CA SER A 3 -14.11 9.63 1.39
C SER A 3 -14.06 8.91 2.74
N ILE A 4 -13.04 8.08 2.90
CA ILE A 4 -12.63 7.50 4.18
C ILE A 4 -11.21 7.99 4.42
N ASP A 5 -11.01 8.75 5.49
CA ASP A 5 -9.71 9.27 5.88
C ASP A 5 -9.17 8.44 7.05
N ILE A 6 -7.99 7.85 6.86
CA ILE A 6 -7.27 7.11 7.89
C ILE A 6 -6.24 8.06 8.51
N PRO A 7 -6.33 8.37 9.82
CA PRO A 7 -5.41 9.32 10.44
C PRO A 7 -3.99 8.78 10.50
N ASP A 8 -3.00 9.67 10.46
CA ASP A 8 -1.57 9.32 10.54
C ASP A 8 -1.24 8.38 11.71
N SER A 9 -1.91 8.55 12.85
CA SER A 9 -1.70 7.74 14.06
C SER A 9 -2.20 6.30 13.96
N ALA A 10 -3.00 5.96 12.93
CA ALA A 10 -3.47 4.60 12.71
C ALA A 10 -2.44 3.73 11.96
N TRP A 11 -1.46 4.36 11.31
CA TRP A 11 -0.40 3.67 10.59
C TRP A 11 0.73 3.24 11.53
N GLN A 12 1.16 1.99 11.40
CA GLN A 12 2.26 1.41 12.16
C GLN A 12 3.35 0.96 11.20
N ALA A 13 4.60 1.24 11.53
CA ALA A 13 5.73 0.71 10.78
C ALA A 13 5.78 -0.82 10.88
N ASN A 14 6.20 -1.49 9.80
CA ASN A 14 6.40 -2.93 9.82
C ASN A 14 7.80 -3.26 10.35
N ASP A 15 7.92 -3.45 11.66
CA ASP A 15 9.19 -3.74 12.34
C ASP A 15 9.88 -5.03 11.88
N GLY A 16 9.23 -5.86 11.04
CA GLY A 16 9.82 -7.04 10.43
C GLY A 16 10.70 -6.77 9.20
N LEU A 17 10.69 -5.54 8.66
CA LEU A 17 11.43 -5.17 7.45
C LEU A 17 12.74 -4.44 7.76
N ALA A 18 13.65 -4.43 6.78
CA ALA A 18 14.93 -3.71 6.89
C ALA A 18 14.74 -2.19 7.00
N ASP A 19 13.77 -1.63 6.27
CA ASP A 19 13.22 -0.30 6.53
C ASP A 19 11.77 -0.46 7.00
N PRO A 20 11.49 -0.35 8.32
CA PRO A 20 10.13 -0.51 8.83
C PRO A 20 9.12 0.47 8.24
N ARG A 21 9.57 1.58 7.66
CA ARG A 21 8.70 2.58 7.02
C ARG A 21 8.46 2.33 5.53
N SER A 22 9.15 1.38 4.90
CA SER A 22 8.84 0.99 3.51
C SER A 22 7.47 0.34 3.41
N ARG A 23 6.97 -0.24 4.50
CA ARG A 23 5.60 -0.74 4.60
C ARG A 23 4.95 -0.30 5.89
N LEU A 24 3.80 0.38 5.78
CA LEU A 24 2.97 0.72 6.91
C LEU A 24 1.75 -0.19 6.95
N ILE A 25 1.31 -0.53 8.16
CA ILE A 25 0.15 -1.38 8.40
C ILE A 25 -0.84 -0.55 9.22
N ALA A 26 -2.08 -0.46 8.75
CA ALA A 26 -3.21 -0.06 9.58
C ALA A 26 -3.87 -1.36 10.11
N PRO A 27 -3.81 -1.60 11.43
CA PRO A 27 -4.02 -2.94 12.00
C PRO A 27 -5.42 -3.50 11.76
N GLU A 28 -6.45 -2.67 11.62
CA GLU A 28 -7.78 -3.12 11.22
C GLU A 28 -8.61 -1.95 10.68
N ILE A 29 -9.11 -2.06 9.45
CA ILE A 29 -10.19 -1.19 8.94
C ILE A 29 -11.45 -2.02 8.74
N VAL A 30 -12.61 -1.46 9.10
CA VAL A 30 -13.91 -2.12 8.88
C VAL A 30 -14.75 -1.27 7.94
N ILE A 31 -15.03 -1.78 6.74
CA ILE A 31 -15.89 -1.12 5.75
C ILE A 31 -17.14 -1.97 5.56
N ASN A 32 -18.31 -1.41 5.89
CA ASN A 32 -19.61 -2.10 5.79
C ASN A 32 -19.62 -3.49 6.48
N GLY A 33 -18.93 -3.62 7.62
CA GLY A 33 -18.83 -4.88 8.37
C GLY A 33 -17.79 -5.87 7.84
N CYS A 34 -17.09 -5.55 6.74
CA CYS A 34 -15.96 -6.31 6.24
C CYS A 34 -14.67 -5.79 6.89
N SER A 35 -13.96 -6.65 7.64
CA SER A 35 -12.63 -6.34 8.17
C SER A 35 -11.59 -6.52 7.05
N LEU A 36 -10.80 -5.48 6.80
CA LEU A 36 -9.74 -5.51 5.81
C LEU A 36 -8.38 -5.27 6.49
N HIS A 37 -7.38 -5.99 6.01
CA HIS A 37 -5.99 -5.65 6.18
C HIS A 37 -5.65 -4.49 5.24
N LEU A 38 -5.21 -3.37 5.79
CA LEU A 38 -4.79 -2.21 5.01
C LEU A 38 -3.28 -2.01 5.16
N GLU A 39 -2.59 -2.06 4.04
CA GLU A 39 -1.15 -1.78 3.95
C GLU A 39 -0.90 -0.54 3.10
N ALA A 40 0.19 0.17 3.39
CA ALA A 40 0.74 1.21 2.54
C ALA A 40 2.17 0.82 2.16
N TRP A 41 2.41 0.60 0.88
CA TRP A 41 3.70 0.15 0.35
C TRP A 41 4.42 1.32 -0.29
N GLU A 42 5.62 1.63 0.18
CA GLU A 42 6.39 2.77 -0.33
C GLU A 42 6.87 2.45 -1.74
N VAL A 43 6.60 3.39 -2.64
CA VAL A 43 7.01 3.30 -4.03
C VAL A 43 7.82 4.52 -4.44
N ARG A 44 8.61 4.36 -5.49
CA ARG A 44 9.27 5.45 -6.20
C ARG A 44 8.98 5.31 -7.69
N THR A 45 8.95 6.43 -8.40
CA THR A 45 8.84 6.42 -9.86
C THR A 45 10.23 6.37 -10.49
N VAL A 46 10.43 5.44 -11.42
CA VAL A 46 11.62 5.29 -12.27
C VAL A 46 11.13 5.09 -13.70
N ASP A 47 11.51 5.99 -14.62
CA ASP A 47 11.11 5.90 -16.03
C ASP A 47 9.59 5.71 -16.23
N ASP A 48 8.79 6.49 -15.49
CA ASP A 48 7.31 6.42 -15.45
C ASP A 48 6.70 5.13 -14.89
N LEU A 49 7.52 4.20 -14.38
CA LEU A 49 7.09 2.99 -13.68
C LEU A 49 7.21 3.18 -12.17
N GLN A 50 6.23 2.70 -11.41
CA GLN A 50 6.41 2.63 -9.95
C GLN A 50 7.09 1.32 -9.60
N VAL A 51 8.13 1.45 -8.78
CA VAL A 51 8.86 0.33 -8.20
C VAL A 51 8.79 0.47 -6.68
N PRO A 52 8.68 -0.64 -5.94
CA PRO A 52 8.73 -0.58 -4.48
C PRO A 52 10.14 -0.15 -4.02
N THR A 53 10.22 0.47 -2.85
CA THR A 53 11.53 0.80 -2.24
C THR A 53 12.15 -0.40 -1.54
N ALA A 54 11.34 -1.32 -1.03
CA ALA A 54 11.78 -2.61 -0.50
C ALA A 54 11.89 -3.63 -1.64
N ALA A 55 13.09 -4.18 -1.85
CA ALA A 55 13.35 -5.12 -2.93
C ALA A 55 12.56 -6.44 -2.82
N GLU A 56 12.22 -6.84 -1.59
CA GLU A 56 11.35 -8.01 -1.34
C GLU A 56 9.93 -7.85 -1.89
N ASP A 57 9.49 -6.62 -2.17
CA ASP A 57 8.13 -6.31 -2.61
C ASP A 57 8.01 -6.22 -4.15
N GLU A 58 9.12 -6.32 -4.90
CA GLU A 58 9.12 -6.18 -6.37
C GLU A 58 8.20 -7.20 -7.04
N GLY A 59 8.31 -8.48 -6.68
CA GLY A 59 7.50 -9.54 -7.25
C GLY A 59 6.01 -9.42 -6.89
N ASP A 60 5.72 -8.92 -5.70
CA ASP A 60 4.34 -8.76 -5.24
C ASP A 60 3.67 -7.55 -5.91
N LEU A 61 4.37 -6.44 -6.09
CA LEU A 61 3.83 -5.27 -6.80
C LEU A 61 3.53 -5.60 -8.27
N ASP A 62 4.40 -6.38 -8.93
CA ASP A 62 4.15 -6.89 -10.28
C ASP A 62 2.90 -7.79 -10.35
N ALA A 63 2.72 -8.68 -9.36
CA ALA A 63 1.51 -9.50 -9.26
C ALA A 63 0.25 -8.65 -9.08
N LEU A 64 0.33 -7.58 -8.27
CA LEU A 64 -0.75 -6.60 -8.10
C LEU A 64 -1.08 -5.88 -9.40
N TYR A 65 -0.08 -5.39 -10.13
CA TYR A 65 -0.28 -4.77 -11.44
C TYR A 65 -1.05 -5.70 -12.38
N ASN A 66 -0.64 -6.97 -12.45
CA ASN A 66 -1.32 -7.97 -13.27
C ASN A 66 -2.76 -8.24 -12.81
N ALA A 67 -3.03 -8.21 -11.51
CA ALA A 67 -4.34 -8.50 -10.94
C ALA A 67 -5.36 -7.37 -11.18
N VAL A 68 -4.93 -6.11 -11.08
CA VAL A 68 -5.85 -4.95 -11.06
C VAL A 68 -5.76 -4.08 -12.31
N ASN A 69 -4.67 -4.16 -13.06
CA ASN A 69 -4.37 -3.19 -14.09
C ASN A 69 -3.64 -3.84 -15.28
N GLY A 70 -4.39 -4.58 -16.10
CA GLY A 70 -3.92 -5.15 -17.38
C GLY A 70 -3.46 -4.12 -18.44
N THR A 71 -3.16 -2.88 -18.04
CA THR A 71 -2.78 -1.75 -18.90
C THR A 71 -1.42 -1.12 -18.55
N GLY A 72 -0.74 -1.57 -17.49
CA GLY A 72 0.62 -1.11 -17.14
C GLY A 72 0.70 0.36 -16.68
N ARG A 73 -0.40 0.95 -16.21
CA ARG A 73 -0.41 2.33 -15.70
C ARG A 73 -0.07 2.36 -14.20
N PRO A 74 0.66 3.39 -13.72
CA PRO A 74 0.94 3.58 -12.31
C PRO A 74 -0.32 3.61 -11.44
N PHE A 75 -0.20 3.08 -10.23
CA PHE A 75 -1.19 3.26 -9.18
C PHE A 75 -1.26 4.71 -8.73
N SER A 76 -2.44 5.13 -8.25
CA SER A 76 -2.53 6.37 -7.49
C SER A 76 -1.83 6.20 -6.15
N THR A 77 -1.13 7.25 -5.71
CA THR A 77 -0.34 7.25 -4.49
C THR A 77 -0.87 8.26 -3.48
N VAL A 78 -0.51 8.05 -2.22
CA VAL A 78 -0.74 8.98 -1.12
C VAL A 78 0.58 9.37 -0.47
N GLN A 79 0.61 10.55 0.14
CA GLN A 79 1.76 11.03 0.90
C GLN A 79 1.53 10.82 2.39
N ILE A 80 2.39 10.03 3.04
CA ILE A 80 2.34 9.79 4.49
C ILE A 80 3.73 10.09 5.05
N ALA A 81 3.80 11.06 5.96
CA ALA A 81 5.07 11.49 6.58
C ALA A 81 6.22 11.73 5.58
N GLY A 82 5.90 12.33 4.43
CA GLY A 82 6.85 12.71 3.37
C GLY A 82 7.33 11.58 2.46
N ARG A 83 6.68 10.41 2.50
CA ARG A 83 6.94 9.27 1.62
C ARG A 83 5.71 8.97 0.78
N GLU A 84 5.94 8.43 -0.41
CA GLU A 84 4.89 8.09 -1.38
C GLU A 84 4.52 6.61 -1.24
N TYR A 85 3.22 6.34 -1.10
CA TYR A 85 2.73 4.98 -0.89
C TYR A 85 1.58 4.62 -1.84
N VAL A 86 1.55 3.36 -2.27
CA VAL A 86 0.34 2.72 -2.80
C VAL A 86 -0.42 2.09 -1.64
N LEU A 87 -1.75 2.23 -1.63
CA LEU A 87 -2.61 1.64 -0.60
C LEU A 87 -3.21 0.32 -1.09
N LEU A 88 -3.11 -0.72 -0.26
CA LEU A 88 -3.65 -2.04 -0.53
C LEU A 88 -4.63 -2.41 0.57
N ALA A 89 -5.91 -2.57 0.22
CA ALA A 89 -6.94 -3.01 1.14
C ALA A 89 -7.41 -4.42 0.76
N THR A 90 -7.08 -5.40 1.60
CA THR A 90 -7.35 -6.82 1.36
C THR A 90 -8.28 -7.35 2.45
N PRO A 91 -9.42 -7.98 2.13
CA PRO A 91 -10.30 -8.55 3.16
C PRO A 91 -9.57 -9.63 3.98
N TYR A 92 -9.74 -9.63 5.30
CA TYR A 92 -9.30 -10.77 6.11
C TYR A 92 -10.18 -12.00 5.79
N ASN A 93 -9.55 -13.16 5.55
CA ASN A 93 -10.21 -14.44 5.19
C ASN A 93 -10.89 -14.49 3.81
N ALA A 94 -10.41 -13.72 2.82
CA ALA A 94 -10.77 -13.96 1.42
C ALA A 94 -10.14 -15.25 0.87
#